data_AF-A0A7J3P380-F1
#
_entry.id   AF-A0A7J3P380-F1
#
_cell.length_a   1.000
_cell.length_b   1.000
_cell.length_c   1.000
_cell.angle_alpha   90.00
_cell.angle_beta   90.00
_cell.angle_gamma   90.00
#
_symmetry.space_group_name_H-M   'P 1'
#
loop_
_entity.id
_entity.type
_entity.pdbx_description
1 polymer ?
#
loop_
_entity_poly.entity_id
_entity_poly.type
_entity_poly.pdbx_seq_one_letter_code
_entity_poly.pdbx_strand_id
1 'polypeptide(L)' 'KRRGRRYKRRVGPLLVVSRDDGISKAASNVPGVDVVLAKDLSVLHLAPGGHPGRLAVFTVSALKEIERRFGEA' A
#
# COMPACT_ATOMS: atom_id res chain seq x y z
N LYS A 1 4.77 17.65 -20.25
CA LYS A 1 4.24 18.30 -19.01
C LYS A 1 2.86 18.96 -19.13
N ARG A 2 2.27 19.16 -20.35
CA ARG A 2 0.94 19.77 -20.55
C ARG A 2 -0.28 18.88 -20.20
N ARG A 3 -0.08 17.62 -19.78
CA ARG A 3 -1.15 16.64 -19.50
C ARG A 3 -1.38 16.38 -18.00
N GLY A 4 -1.20 17.40 -17.15
CA GLY A 4 -1.46 17.29 -15.69
C GLY A 4 -0.41 16.54 -14.85
N ARG A 5 0.46 15.71 -15.44
CA ARG A 5 1.55 15.00 -14.72
C ARG A 5 2.82 15.85 -14.67
N ARG A 6 2.80 16.93 -13.87
CA ARG A 6 3.92 17.89 -13.80
C ARG A 6 5.09 17.38 -12.96
N TYR A 7 4.80 16.63 -11.90
CA TYR A 7 5.79 16.10 -10.95
C TYR A 7 5.80 14.58 -10.97
N LYS A 8 7.01 13.99 -10.92
CA LYS A 8 7.22 12.57 -10.67
C LYS A 8 7.75 12.42 -9.25
N ARG A 9 7.04 11.69 -8.40
CA ARG A 9 7.46 11.38 -7.04
C ARG A 9 8.06 9.97 -7.01
N ARG A 10 9.00 9.74 -6.09
CA ARG A 10 9.49 8.38 -5.82
C ARG A 10 8.43 7.62 -5.04
N VAL A 11 8.42 6.30 -5.21
CA VAL A 11 7.54 5.41 -4.44
C VAL A 11 8.19 5.17 -3.09
N GLY A 12 7.48 5.49 -2.02
CA GLY A 12 7.90 5.31 -0.64
C GLY A 12 7.28 4.05 -0.03
N PRO A 13 7.15 3.99 1.31
CA PRO A 13 6.63 2.80 1.97
C PRO A 13 5.15 2.56 1.66
N LEU A 14 4.74 1.32 1.81
CA LEU A 14 3.35 0.87 1.76
C LEU A 14 2.89 0.54 3.17
N LEU A 15 1.77 1.11 3.60
CA LEU A 15 1.09 0.74 4.83
C LEU A 15 -0.08 -0.19 4.49
N VAL A 16 -0.08 -1.38 5.06
CA VAL A 16 -1.16 -2.35 4.87
C VAL A 16 -1.93 -2.51 6.17
N VAL A 17 -3.21 -2.16 6.12
CA VAL A 17 -4.10 -2.11 7.29
C VAL A 17 -5.36 -2.96 7.01
N SER A 18 -5.96 -3.54 8.05
CA SER A 18 -7.24 -4.26 7.88
C SER A 18 -8.43 -3.30 7.80
N ARG A 19 -8.37 -2.19 8.54
CA ARG A 19 -9.40 -1.15 8.59
C ARG A 19 -8.77 0.23 8.44
N ASP A 20 -9.51 1.12 7.80
CA ASP A 20 -9.11 2.52 7.63
C ASP A 20 -9.74 3.37 8.74
N ASP A 21 -9.17 3.30 9.94
CA ASP A 21 -9.58 4.09 11.11
C ASP A 21 -9.03 5.54 11.01
N GLY A 22 -9.09 6.14 9.82
CA GLY A 22 -8.50 7.45 9.51
C GLY A 22 -7.03 7.43 9.13
N ILE A 23 -6.42 6.25 8.99
CA ILE A 23 -5.00 6.06 8.66
C ILE A 23 -4.69 6.59 7.25
N SER A 24 -5.58 6.33 6.28
CA SER A 24 -5.42 6.87 4.92
C SER A 24 -5.39 8.39 4.93
N LYS A 25 -6.25 9.02 5.74
CA LYS A 25 -6.30 10.47 5.87
C LYS A 25 -5.03 11.02 6.53
N ALA A 26 -4.55 10.37 7.59
CA ALA A 26 -3.31 10.76 8.28
C ALA A 26 -2.09 10.66 7.36
N ALA A 27 -1.99 9.60 6.56
CA ALA A 27 -0.87 9.37 5.65
C ALA A 27 -0.94 10.18 4.34
N SER A 28 -2.13 10.70 3.97
CA SER A 28 -2.38 11.34 2.66
C SER A 28 -1.46 12.53 2.33
N ASN A 29 -0.95 13.23 3.35
CA ASN A 29 -0.07 14.38 3.16
C ASN A 29 1.42 13.99 3.09
N VAL A 30 1.78 12.73 3.33
CA VAL A 30 3.17 12.26 3.28
C VAL A 30 3.51 11.82 1.84
N PRO A 31 4.43 12.50 1.14
CA PRO A 31 4.69 12.19 -0.26
C PRO A 31 5.28 10.78 -0.46
N GLY A 32 4.65 9.98 -1.32
CA GLY A 32 5.14 8.65 -1.70
C GLY A 32 4.73 7.52 -0.76
N VAL A 33 4.05 7.82 0.35
CA VAL A 33 3.43 6.82 1.21
C VAL A 33 2.09 6.44 0.60
N ASP A 34 1.84 5.15 0.45
CA ASP A 34 0.53 4.62 0.08
C ASP A 34 -0.06 3.82 1.24
N VAL A 35 -1.38 3.88 1.41
CA VAL A 35 -2.14 3.07 2.36
C VAL A 35 -3.08 2.18 1.57
N VAL A 36 -3.12 0.89 1.91
CA VAL A 36 -3.96 -0.11 1.25
C VAL A 36 -4.61 -1.00 2.30
N LEU A 37 -5.87 -1.35 2.05
CA LEU A 37 -6.57 -2.34 2.85
C LEU A 37 -6.09 -3.75 2.51
N ALA A 38 -5.94 -4.62 3.51
CA ALA A 38 -5.49 -6.01 3.31
C ALA A 38 -6.34 -6.78 2.27
N LYS A 39 -7.66 -6.56 2.27
CA LYS A 39 -8.60 -7.11 1.27
C LYS A 39 -8.38 -6.61 -0.17
N ASP A 40 -7.74 -5.45 -0.34
CA ASP A 40 -7.51 -4.79 -1.64
C ASP A 40 -6.03 -4.88 -2.06
N LEU A 41 -5.19 -5.53 -1.25
CA LEU A 41 -3.78 -5.70 -1.53
C LEU A 41 -3.58 -6.43 -2.86
N SER A 42 -2.71 -5.87 -3.71
CA SER A 42 -2.46 -6.32 -5.07
C SER A 42 -0.99 -6.17 -5.44
N VAL A 43 -0.59 -6.84 -6.52
CA VAL A 43 0.78 -6.81 -7.05
C VAL A 43 1.21 -5.39 -7.44
N LEU A 44 0.30 -4.54 -7.90
CA LEU A 44 0.62 -3.16 -8.28
C LEU A 44 1.12 -2.32 -7.08
N HIS A 45 0.66 -2.64 -5.87
CA HIS A 45 1.07 -1.95 -4.66
C HIS A 45 2.45 -2.43 -4.17
N LEU A 46 2.71 -3.74 -4.29
CA LEU A 46 3.95 -4.38 -3.84
C LEU A 46 5.10 -4.24 -4.85
N ALA A 47 4.78 -4.22 -6.14
CA ALA A 47 5.75 -4.18 -7.24
C ALA A 47 5.46 -3.04 -8.23
N PRO A 48 5.59 -1.77 -7.79
CA PRO A 48 5.33 -0.62 -8.65
C PRO A 48 6.31 -0.60 -9.84
N GLY A 49 5.77 -0.59 -11.06
CA GLY A 49 6.58 -0.65 -12.29
C GLY A 49 7.19 -2.01 -12.57
N GLY A 50 6.74 -3.08 -11.91
CA GLY A 50 7.21 -4.45 -12.13
C GLY A 50 8.50 -4.80 -11.38
N HIS A 51 8.97 -3.93 -10.48
CA HIS A 51 10.11 -4.23 -9.61
C HIS A 51 9.62 -4.93 -8.34
N PRO A 52 10.02 -6.19 -8.08
CA PRO A 52 9.62 -6.88 -6.87
C PRO A 52 10.30 -6.25 -5.65
N GLY A 53 9.56 -6.19 -4.54
CA GLY A 53 10.06 -5.65 -3.29
C GLY A 53 9.73 -4.16 -3.14
N ARG A 54 8.98 -3.87 -2.08
CA ARG A 54 8.69 -2.53 -1.59
C ARG A 54 8.73 -2.58 -0.07
N LEU A 55 9.18 -1.51 0.58
CA LEU A 55 9.09 -1.41 2.04
C LEU A 55 7.61 -1.40 2.45
N ALA A 56 7.13 -2.53 2.98
CA ALA A 56 5.76 -2.70 3.39
C ALA A 56 5.68 -2.89 4.91
N VAL A 57 4.84 -2.10 5.56
CA VAL A 57 4.56 -2.18 6.99
C VAL A 57 3.15 -2.72 7.14
N PHE A 58 3.01 -3.85 7.83
CA PHE A 58 1.74 -4.53 8.03
C PHE A 58 1.27 -4.34 9.47
N THR A 59 -0.01 -4.08 9.66
CA THR A 59 -0.62 -4.25 10.99
C THR A 59 -0.79 -5.73 11.29
N VAL A 60 -0.79 -6.09 12.57
CA VAL A 60 -1.02 -7.48 13.01
C VAL A 60 -2.36 -8.01 12.49
N SER A 61 -3.39 -7.16 12.47
CA SER A 61 -4.70 -7.51 11.90
C SER A 61 -4.66 -7.73 10.39
N ALA A 62 -3.89 -6.94 9.65
CA ALA A 62 -3.72 -7.10 8.21
C ALA A 62 -3.02 -8.42 7.87
N LEU A 63 -2.00 -8.82 8.63
CA LEU A 63 -1.33 -10.12 8.44
C LEU A 63 -2.30 -11.29 8.57
N LYS A 64 -3.15 -11.29 9.60
CA LYS A 64 -4.18 -12.33 9.79
C LYS A 64 -5.19 -12.38 8.65
N GLU A 65 -5.57 -11.21 8.11
CA GLU A 65 -6.50 -11.12 6.99
C GLU A 65 -5.87 -11.61 5.68
N ILE A 66 -4.59 -11.31 5.46
CA ILE A 66 -3.80 -11.81 4.34
C ILE A 66 -3.63 -13.33 4.45
N GLU A 67 -3.32 -13.85 5.64
CA GLU A 67 -3.25 -15.28 5.91
C GLU A 67 -4.60 -15.96 5.66
N ARG A 68 -5.72 -15.36 6.05
CA ARG A 68 -7.05 -15.91 5.69
C ARG A 68 -7.31 -15.91 4.17
N ARG A 69 -6.70 -14.98 3.44
CA ARG A 69 -6.96 -14.75 2.01
C ARG A 69 -6.06 -15.60 1.11
N PHE A 70 -4.83 -15.87 1.54
CA PHE A 70 -3.80 -16.54 0.74
C PHE A 70 -3.14 -17.71 1.46
N GLY A 71 -3.38 -17.88 2.75
CA GLY A 71 -3.00 -19.09 3.49
C GLY A 71 -3.79 -20.26 2.94
N GLU A 72 -3.07 -21.30 2.55
CA GLU A 72 -3.65 -22.58 2.17
C GLU A 72 -4.26 -23.26 3.41
N ALA A 73 -5.25 -24.14 3.16
CA ALA A 73 -5.86 -24.98 4.18
C ALA A 73 -4.88 -26.03 4.72
#